data_AF-A0A832HJX1-F1
#
_entry.id   AF-A0A832HJX1-F1
#
_cell.length_a   1.000
_cell.length_b   1.000
_cell.length_c   1.000
_cell.angle_alpha   90.00
_cell.angle_beta   90.00
_cell.angle_gamma   90.00
#
_symmetry.space_group_name_H-M   'P 1'
#
loop_
_entity.id
_entity.type
_entity.pdbx_description
1 polymer ?
#
loop_
_entity_poly.entity_id
_entity_poly.type
_entity_poly.pdbx_seq_one_letter_code
_entity_poly.pdbx_strand_id
1 'polypeptide(L)'
;MVHRGATAFAPENTLEACAAAMDHGADGCEIDIRRTADGVLVLFHDETLDRITYGFGPVDSITFRELESLHPQTAHGRAQAGLIPTFAALLDLARERIMLLHLDLKVPGIEDDVARLLDATDAWDHVVYINETNAAKLRQHPKLRLLRYKTPGLYEWRHDVDPTAVGRALDQAGDMILVDDPRVAAMVLGRKLYSPMPFSKVFRLTARPASQSKLTQSDGFVPMTLVRELHESFAESRPQDLLRLIEFSPRAREGHQVEHLGSNSDELARRTIQRAWAAQQIAIRGLRSDSAIARLERLVRFPSWHTNPCYTALDGAAAARALGKVQATSSARCLIQACQRQLAAGSPAENPVTAMADAAGRHRLALSAMQALSDIKCAQAKRFLKHCVDAEPGKPSSPTPTLYKEATLALMRQKVTWDEIAALTRHRNSVVRGTAILECVDHPGEERLQGLRNAAPWALALMQKK
;
A
#
# COMPACT_ATOMS: atom_id res chain seq x y z
N MET A 1 6.13 17.68 5.54
CA MET A 1 5.09 16.92 4.82
C MET A 1 5.17 15.45 5.20
N VAL A 2 4.04 14.78 5.39
CA VAL A 2 3.98 13.33 5.64
C VAL A 2 3.41 12.61 4.43
N HIS A 3 4.15 11.62 3.92
CA HIS A 3 3.79 10.85 2.73
C HIS A 3 2.56 9.98 2.99
N ARG A 4 1.46 10.26 2.27
CA ARG A 4 0.14 9.62 2.39
C ARG A 4 -0.51 9.69 3.77
N GLY A 5 -0.14 10.68 4.58
CA GLY A 5 -0.52 10.77 5.99
C GLY A 5 0.25 9.79 6.88
N ALA A 6 0.03 9.86 8.20
CA ALA A 6 0.81 9.09 9.16
C ALA A 6 0.35 7.62 9.24
N THR A 7 0.89 6.80 8.32
CA THR A 7 0.49 5.39 8.10
C THR A 7 0.74 4.45 9.29
N ALA A 8 1.53 4.88 10.27
CA ALA A 8 1.69 4.18 11.54
C ALA A 8 0.41 4.18 12.40
N PHE A 9 -0.49 5.15 12.21
CA PHE A 9 -1.66 5.38 13.07
C PHE A 9 -2.99 5.08 12.38
N ALA A 10 -3.12 5.39 11.08
CA ALA A 10 -4.29 5.02 10.27
C ALA A 10 -3.85 4.57 8.85
N PRO A 11 -4.70 3.88 8.07
CA PRO A 11 -4.38 3.48 6.69
C PRO A 11 -3.99 4.68 5.83
N GLU A 12 -3.07 4.46 4.88
CA GLU A 12 -2.63 5.51 3.96
C GLU A 12 -3.80 6.20 3.26
N ASN A 13 -3.64 7.48 2.94
CA ASN A 13 -4.63 8.27 2.20
C ASN A 13 -6.02 8.35 2.87
N THR A 14 -6.10 8.21 4.19
CA THR A 14 -7.33 8.43 4.98
C THR A 14 -7.30 9.79 5.68
N LEU A 15 -8.47 10.31 6.07
CA LEU A 15 -8.56 11.53 6.88
C LEU A 15 -7.95 11.30 8.26
N GLU A 16 -8.11 10.11 8.82
CA GLU A 16 -7.50 9.68 10.08
C GLU A 16 -5.97 9.72 10.00
N ALA A 17 -5.36 9.29 8.90
CA ALA A 17 -3.91 9.34 8.73
C ALA A 17 -3.41 10.79 8.59
N CYS A 18 -4.16 11.63 7.89
CA CYS A 18 -3.83 13.05 7.75
C CYS A 18 -3.97 13.80 9.09
N ALA A 19 -5.04 13.54 9.84
CA ALA A 19 -5.25 14.09 11.17
C ALA A 19 -4.14 13.65 12.13
N ALA A 20 -3.79 12.35 12.14
CA ALA A 20 -2.71 11.82 12.96
C ALA A 20 -1.35 12.47 12.60
N ALA A 21 -1.09 12.76 11.33
CA ALA A 21 0.12 13.48 10.93
C ALA A 21 0.19 14.87 11.58
N MET A 22 -0.92 15.62 11.55
CA MET A 22 -1.02 16.94 12.18
C MET A 22 -0.89 16.86 13.71
N ASP A 23 -1.56 15.89 14.33
CA ASP A 23 -1.47 15.63 15.76
C ASP A 23 -0.03 15.36 16.20
N HIS A 24 0.78 14.76 15.31
CA HIS A 24 2.20 14.47 15.52
C HIS A 24 3.16 15.57 15.02
N GLY A 25 2.67 16.80 14.86
CA GLY A 25 3.49 17.99 14.65
C GLY A 25 3.96 18.20 13.21
N ALA A 26 3.32 17.53 12.24
CA ALA A 26 3.52 17.83 10.83
C ALA A 26 2.83 19.14 10.43
N ASP A 27 3.36 19.80 9.38
CA ASP A 27 2.72 20.96 8.76
C ASP A 27 1.69 20.57 7.68
N GLY A 28 1.74 19.33 7.20
CA GLY A 28 1.01 18.93 6.01
C GLY A 28 1.22 17.49 5.56
N CYS A 29 0.41 17.05 4.60
CA CYS A 29 0.46 15.70 4.03
C CYS A 29 0.64 15.74 2.51
N GLU A 30 1.39 14.78 1.99
CA GLU A 30 1.29 14.38 0.59
C GLU A 30 0.15 13.37 0.45
N ILE A 31 -0.62 13.46 -0.64
CA ILE A 31 -1.81 12.64 -0.90
C ILE A 31 -1.91 12.29 -2.37
N ASP A 32 -2.44 11.10 -2.64
CA ASP A 32 -2.56 10.57 -3.99
C ASP A 32 -4.00 10.72 -4.51
N ILE A 33 -4.21 11.37 -5.66
CA ILE A 33 -5.56 11.62 -6.20
C ILE A 33 -5.86 10.73 -7.41
N ARG A 34 -7.00 10.04 -7.35
CA ARG A 34 -7.60 9.28 -8.46
C ARG A 34 -9.06 9.66 -8.67
N ARG A 35 -9.65 9.13 -9.74
CA ARG A 35 -11.04 9.32 -10.12
C ARG A 35 -11.79 8.00 -10.15
N THR A 36 -12.99 7.97 -9.60
CA THR A 36 -13.94 6.83 -9.69
C THR A 36 -14.72 6.86 -11.01
N ALA A 37 -15.44 5.78 -11.33
CA ALA A 37 -16.22 5.66 -12.57
C ALA A 37 -17.31 6.74 -12.71
N ASP A 38 -17.89 7.19 -11.60
CA ASP A 38 -18.89 8.27 -11.51
C ASP A 38 -18.26 9.67 -11.36
N GLY A 39 -16.95 9.76 -11.56
CA GLY A 39 -16.21 11.00 -11.73
C GLY A 39 -15.76 11.68 -10.44
N VAL A 40 -15.93 11.05 -9.28
CA VAL A 40 -15.54 11.59 -7.97
C VAL A 40 -14.03 11.48 -7.77
N LEU A 41 -13.40 12.56 -7.30
CA LEU A 41 -11.99 12.55 -6.91
C LEU A 41 -11.82 11.97 -5.51
N VAL A 42 -10.95 10.97 -5.39
CA VAL A 42 -10.72 10.18 -4.17
C VAL A 42 -9.24 10.11 -3.83
N LEU A 43 -8.92 9.91 -2.55
CA LEU A 43 -7.55 9.71 -2.11
C LEU A 43 -7.20 8.21 -2.23
N PHE A 44 -6.38 7.84 -3.21
CA PHE A 44 -5.99 6.45 -3.44
C PHE A 44 -4.72 6.34 -4.30
N HIS A 45 -3.69 5.65 -3.81
CA HIS A 45 -2.40 5.54 -4.50
C HIS A 45 -2.44 4.60 -5.71
N ASP A 46 -2.79 3.34 -5.48
CA ASP A 46 -2.66 2.27 -6.47
C ASP A 46 -3.71 2.40 -7.55
N GLU A 47 -3.42 1.89 -8.74
CA GLU A 47 -4.43 1.76 -9.78
C GLU A 47 -5.51 0.76 -9.39
N THR A 48 -5.16 -0.28 -8.60
CA THR A 48 -6.06 -1.35 -8.18
C THR A 48 -6.37 -1.35 -6.68
N LEU A 49 -7.53 -1.92 -6.36
CA LEU A 49 -8.09 -1.94 -5.00
C LEU A 49 -7.40 -2.93 -4.05
N ASP A 50 -6.74 -3.96 -4.57
CA ASP A 50 -6.47 -5.22 -3.86
C ASP A 50 -5.29 -5.21 -2.87
N ARG A 51 -4.41 -4.20 -2.93
CA ARG A 51 -3.29 -4.10 -1.97
C ARG A 51 -3.78 -3.69 -0.59
N ILE A 52 -4.69 -2.71 -0.54
CA ILE A 52 -5.17 -2.11 0.71
C ILE A 52 -6.64 -2.35 0.95
N THR A 53 -7.37 -3.11 0.13
CA THR A 53 -8.77 -3.45 0.40
C THR A 53 -9.05 -4.90 0.05
N TYR A 54 -10.29 -5.33 0.28
CA TYR A 54 -10.82 -6.60 -0.22
C TYR A 54 -11.50 -6.50 -1.59
N GLY A 55 -11.41 -5.34 -2.25
CA GLY A 55 -11.92 -5.12 -3.60
C GLY A 55 -10.96 -5.62 -4.68
N PHE A 56 -11.48 -5.71 -5.91
CA PHE A 56 -10.73 -6.17 -7.08
C PHE A 56 -10.95 -5.25 -8.27
N GLY A 57 -9.94 -5.12 -9.12
CA GLY A 57 -10.00 -4.28 -10.32
C GLY A 57 -9.53 -2.84 -10.07
N PRO A 58 -9.58 -2.00 -11.12
CA PRO A 58 -9.09 -0.63 -11.06
C PRO A 58 -10.09 0.31 -10.38
N VAL A 59 -9.59 1.35 -9.72
CA VAL A 59 -10.38 2.37 -9.01
C VAL A 59 -11.37 3.08 -9.93
N ASP A 60 -10.99 3.31 -11.19
CA ASP A 60 -11.80 4.00 -12.20
C ASP A 60 -12.95 3.15 -12.78
N SER A 61 -13.04 1.88 -12.39
CA SER A 61 -14.12 0.97 -12.81
C SER A 61 -15.27 0.87 -11.82
N ILE A 62 -15.19 1.56 -10.68
CA ILE A 62 -16.20 1.48 -9.60
C ILE A 62 -16.68 2.87 -9.20
N THR A 63 -17.92 2.95 -8.71
CA THR A 63 -18.48 4.22 -8.20
C THR A 63 -17.88 4.58 -6.83
N PHE A 64 -17.95 5.85 -6.44
CA PHE A 64 -17.52 6.26 -5.10
C PHE A 64 -18.31 5.53 -4.00
N ARG A 65 -19.61 5.29 -4.19
CA ARG A 65 -20.44 4.56 -3.22
C ARG A 65 -19.95 3.12 -3.02
N GLU A 66 -19.52 2.46 -4.09
CA GLU A 66 -18.94 1.12 -3.99
C GLU A 66 -17.57 1.17 -3.32
N LEU A 67 -16.74 2.16 -3.67
CA LEU A 67 -15.42 2.35 -3.06
C LEU A 67 -15.51 2.62 -1.56
N GLU A 68 -16.45 3.46 -1.13
CA GLU A 68 -16.69 3.82 0.27
C GLU A 68 -17.09 2.60 1.11
N SER A 69 -17.71 1.58 0.51
CA SER A 69 -18.03 0.31 1.20
C SER A 69 -16.80 -0.56 1.45
N LEU A 70 -15.69 -0.30 0.76
CA LEU A 70 -14.43 -1.03 0.92
C LEU A 70 -13.62 -0.41 2.06
N HIS A 71 -13.37 -1.21 3.09
CA HIS A 71 -12.58 -0.76 4.22
C HIS A 71 -11.09 -0.93 3.92
N PRO A 72 -10.29 0.16 3.98
CA PRO A 72 -8.85 0.08 3.83
C PRO A 72 -8.24 -0.75 4.96
N GLN A 73 -7.33 -1.63 4.57
CA GLN A 73 -6.51 -2.49 5.39
C GLN A 73 -5.10 -1.96 5.36
N THR A 74 -4.42 -2.11 6.50
CA THR A 74 -2.97 -1.99 6.53
C THR A 74 -2.37 -3.37 6.30
N ALA A 75 -1.22 -3.45 5.60
CA ALA A 75 -0.50 -4.70 5.34
C ALA A 75 -0.21 -5.50 6.63
N HIS A 76 -0.26 -4.84 7.77
CA HIS A 76 -0.01 -5.43 9.07
C HIS A 76 -1.24 -5.38 10.01
N GLY A 77 -2.40 -4.87 9.59
CA GLY A 77 -3.60 -4.80 10.43
C GLY A 77 -3.40 -3.99 11.72
N ARG A 78 -2.57 -2.94 11.66
CA ARG A 78 -2.04 -2.20 12.81
C ARG A 78 -2.77 -0.89 13.10
N ALA A 79 -3.26 -0.26 12.06
CA ALA A 79 -3.76 1.11 12.13
C ALA A 79 -5.28 1.13 12.40
N GLN A 80 -5.78 2.21 13.00
CA GLN A 80 -7.22 2.37 13.27
C GLN A 80 -8.04 2.31 11.97
N ALA A 81 -9.29 1.87 12.05
CA ALA A 81 -10.16 1.85 10.88
C ALA A 81 -10.34 3.28 10.33
N GLY A 82 -10.34 3.41 9.01
CA GLY A 82 -10.67 4.64 8.29
C GLY A 82 -11.50 4.29 7.06
N LEU A 83 -11.99 5.31 6.36
CA LEU A 83 -12.67 5.15 5.07
C LEU A 83 -11.83 5.80 3.98
N ILE A 84 -12.01 5.35 2.74
CA ILE A 84 -11.38 5.99 1.58
C ILE A 84 -12.11 7.32 1.33
N PRO A 85 -11.46 8.48 1.54
CA PRO A 85 -12.14 9.75 1.50
C PRO A 85 -12.15 10.34 0.09
N THR A 86 -13.06 11.28 -0.11
CA THR A 86 -13.04 12.15 -1.29
C THR A 86 -12.01 13.25 -1.11
N PHE A 87 -11.49 13.79 -2.22
CA PHE A 87 -10.62 14.97 -2.18
C PHE A 87 -11.32 16.17 -1.55
N ALA A 88 -12.62 16.34 -1.76
CA ALA A 88 -13.41 17.40 -1.13
C ALA A 88 -13.39 17.31 0.41
N ALA A 89 -13.54 16.11 0.97
CA ALA A 89 -13.49 15.92 2.42
C ALA A 89 -12.08 16.21 2.99
N LEU A 90 -11.02 15.89 2.24
CA LEU A 90 -9.66 16.26 2.62
C LEU A 90 -9.47 17.78 2.66
N LEU A 91 -10.01 18.52 1.69
CA LEU A 91 -9.89 19.99 1.65
C LEU A 91 -10.55 20.65 2.87
N ASP A 92 -11.70 20.12 3.31
CA ASP A 92 -12.34 20.58 4.54
C ASP A 92 -11.48 20.30 5.78
N LEU A 93 -10.90 19.09 5.90
CA LEU A 93 -9.93 18.78 6.96
C LEU A 93 -8.72 19.73 6.89
N ALA A 94 -8.22 20.02 5.69
CA ALA A 94 -7.05 20.86 5.50
C ALA A 94 -7.29 22.28 6.02
N ARG A 95 -8.48 22.82 5.77
CA ARG A 95 -8.91 24.11 6.30
C ARG A 95 -9.10 24.08 7.81
N GLU A 96 -9.72 23.03 8.34
CA GLU A 96 -9.93 22.86 9.78
C GLU A 96 -8.60 22.75 10.56
N ARG A 97 -7.54 22.25 9.91
CA ARG A 97 -6.24 21.97 10.52
C ARG A 97 -5.12 22.91 10.10
N ILE A 98 -5.38 23.87 9.21
CA ILE A 98 -4.35 24.71 8.60
C ILE A 98 -3.24 23.81 7.99
N MET A 99 -3.66 22.72 7.36
CA MET A 99 -2.77 21.67 6.85
C MET A 99 -2.31 22.01 5.44
N LEU A 100 -1.01 21.94 5.19
CA LEU A 100 -0.45 22.04 3.84
C LEU A 100 -0.61 20.72 3.07
N LEU A 101 -0.73 20.82 1.76
CA LEU A 101 -1.01 19.71 0.86
C LEU A 101 0.02 19.65 -0.26
N HIS A 102 0.58 18.46 -0.43
CA HIS A 102 1.26 18.04 -1.66
C HIS A 102 0.31 17.10 -2.41
N LEU A 103 -0.14 17.51 -3.59
CA LEU A 103 -1.05 16.71 -4.40
C LEU A 103 -0.27 15.89 -5.44
N ASP A 104 -0.33 14.56 -5.35
CA ASP A 104 0.16 13.67 -6.39
C ASP A 104 -1.01 13.16 -7.26
N LEU A 105 -1.21 13.78 -8.42
CA LEU A 105 -2.27 13.40 -9.36
C LEU A 105 -1.83 12.11 -10.06
N LYS A 106 -2.54 11.00 -9.83
CA LYS A 106 -2.16 9.69 -10.37
C LYS A 106 -2.66 9.42 -11.78
N VAL A 107 -3.61 10.22 -12.25
CA VAL A 107 -4.21 10.09 -13.57
C VAL A 107 -4.23 11.44 -14.27
N PRO A 108 -4.04 11.50 -15.59
CA PRO A 108 -4.18 12.73 -16.36
C PRO A 108 -5.66 13.18 -16.42
N GLY A 109 -5.89 14.45 -16.75
CA GLY A 109 -7.24 14.96 -17.06
C GLY A 109 -8.14 15.26 -15.86
N ILE A 110 -7.61 15.23 -14.63
CA ILE A 110 -8.36 15.62 -13.40
C ILE A 110 -8.05 17.04 -12.92
N GLU A 111 -7.16 17.76 -13.61
CA GLU A 111 -6.65 19.07 -13.19
C GLU A 111 -7.75 20.13 -13.04
N ASP A 112 -8.71 20.17 -13.97
CA ASP A 112 -9.82 21.12 -13.93
C ASP A 112 -10.80 20.82 -12.78
N ASP A 113 -11.02 19.54 -12.48
CA ASP A 113 -11.84 19.13 -11.34
C ASP A 113 -11.16 19.45 -10.01
N VAL A 114 -9.84 19.27 -9.92
CA VAL A 114 -9.04 19.69 -8.76
C VAL A 114 -9.12 21.21 -8.59
N ALA A 115 -8.86 22.00 -9.65
CA ALA A 115 -8.94 23.46 -9.59
C ALA A 115 -10.32 23.96 -9.16
N ARG A 116 -11.39 23.37 -9.72
CA ARG A 116 -12.78 23.69 -9.36
C ARG A 116 -13.07 23.39 -7.89
N LEU A 117 -12.57 22.28 -7.33
CA LEU A 117 -12.74 21.96 -5.92
C LEU A 117 -11.92 22.90 -5.01
N LEU A 118 -10.72 23.29 -5.41
CA LEU A 118 -9.91 24.28 -4.70
C LEU A 118 -10.57 25.65 -4.68
N ASP A 119 -11.20 26.08 -5.79
CA ASP A 119 -12.01 27.31 -5.84
C ASP A 119 -13.25 27.22 -4.94
N ALA A 120 -14.01 26.12 -5.04
CA ALA A 120 -15.24 25.95 -4.26
C ALA A 120 -15.00 25.86 -2.75
N THR A 121 -13.82 25.38 -2.34
CA THR A 121 -13.43 25.28 -0.93
C THR A 121 -12.64 26.47 -0.43
N ASP A 122 -12.18 27.36 -1.30
CA ASP A 122 -11.20 28.40 -0.96
C ASP A 122 -9.93 27.81 -0.32
N ALA A 123 -9.35 26.80 -0.96
CA ALA A 123 -8.26 25.99 -0.41
C ALA A 123 -6.93 26.10 -1.18
N TRP A 124 -6.79 27.07 -2.09
CA TRP A 124 -5.56 27.23 -2.88
C TRP A 124 -4.31 27.45 -2.03
N ASP A 125 -4.42 28.20 -0.94
CA ASP A 125 -3.28 28.49 -0.04
C ASP A 125 -2.80 27.27 0.75
N HIS A 126 -3.58 26.18 0.76
CA HIS A 126 -3.14 24.91 1.35
C HIS A 126 -2.24 24.11 0.40
N VAL A 127 -2.28 24.36 -0.91
CA VAL A 127 -1.55 23.54 -1.89
C VAL A 127 -0.15 24.09 -2.14
N VAL A 128 0.84 23.38 -1.61
CA VAL A 128 2.25 23.80 -1.61
C VAL A 128 3.13 23.01 -2.57
N TYR A 129 2.65 21.89 -3.10
CA TYR A 129 3.34 21.14 -4.14
C TYR A 129 2.37 20.32 -4.97
N ILE A 130 2.66 20.14 -6.26
CA ILE A 130 1.93 19.22 -7.15
C ILE A 130 2.92 18.49 -8.06
N ASN A 131 2.72 17.20 -8.29
CA ASN A 131 3.58 16.38 -9.15
C ASN A 131 3.66 16.90 -10.60
N GLU A 132 4.72 16.55 -11.33
CA GLU A 132 4.95 17.09 -12.68
C GLU A 132 4.21 16.32 -13.78
N THR A 133 4.07 15.00 -13.63
CA THR A 133 3.63 14.10 -14.70
C THR A 133 2.19 14.31 -15.16
N ASN A 134 1.26 14.60 -14.24
CA ASN A 134 -0.18 14.66 -14.53
C ASN A 134 -0.81 16.02 -14.17
N ALA A 135 0.00 17.04 -13.90
CA ALA A 135 -0.47 18.32 -13.39
C ALA A 135 0.12 19.54 -14.13
N ALA A 136 0.50 19.37 -15.40
CA ALA A 136 1.14 20.42 -16.18
C ALA A 136 0.31 21.71 -16.30
N LYS A 137 -1.01 21.60 -16.47
CA LYS A 137 -1.94 22.74 -16.49
C LYS A 137 -2.12 23.32 -15.10
N LEU A 138 -2.32 22.48 -14.09
CA LEU A 138 -2.56 22.94 -12.73
C LEU A 138 -1.35 23.71 -12.18
N ARG A 139 -0.12 23.26 -12.47
CA ARG A 139 1.13 23.93 -12.08
C ARG A 139 1.30 25.35 -12.65
N GLN A 140 0.59 25.68 -13.72
CA GLN A 140 0.59 27.03 -14.32
C GLN A 140 -0.51 27.92 -13.74
N HIS A 141 -1.34 27.41 -12.83
CA HIS A 141 -2.47 28.15 -12.28
C HIS A 141 -2.00 29.32 -11.40
N PRO A 142 -2.50 30.56 -11.61
CA PRO A 142 -1.98 31.77 -10.97
C PRO A 142 -2.19 31.81 -9.44
N LYS A 143 -3.08 30.98 -8.90
CA LYS A 143 -3.33 30.88 -7.46
C LYS A 143 -2.36 29.96 -6.72
N LEU A 144 -1.57 29.14 -7.42
CA LEU A 144 -0.63 28.22 -6.75
C LEU A 144 0.60 28.94 -6.21
N ARG A 145 1.03 28.51 -5.03
CA ARG A 145 2.23 28.99 -4.36
C ARG A 145 3.10 27.80 -3.96
N LEU A 146 3.95 27.37 -4.89
CA LEU A 146 4.76 26.16 -4.70
C LEU A 146 5.93 26.44 -3.76
N LEU A 147 6.07 25.58 -2.75
CA LEU A 147 7.24 25.49 -1.89
C LEU A 147 8.22 24.46 -2.45
N ARG A 148 9.51 24.62 -2.13
CA ARG A 148 10.57 23.75 -2.63
C ARG A 148 10.95 22.71 -1.58
N TYR A 149 11.10 21.47 -2.03
CA TYR A 149 11.76 20.47 -1.22
C TYR A 149 13.24 20.81 -1.05
N LYS A 150 13.77 20.47 0.13
CA LYS A 150 15.20 20.52 0.39
C LYS A 150 15.94 19.49 -0.51
N THR A 151 16.95 19.94 -1.27
CA THR A 151 17.81 19.17 -2.22
C THR A 151 18.38 17.87 -1.61
N PRO A 152 18.80 16.84 -2.40
CA PRO A 152 18.52 15.42 -2.10
C PRO A 152 18.95 15.01 -0.69
N GLY A 153 17.98 15.10 0.22
CA GLY A 153 18.03 14.59 1.59
C GLY A 153 17.00 13.47 1.74
N LEU A 154 16.25 13.45 2.86
CA LEU A 154 15.20 12.46 3.15
C LEU A 154 14.11 12.29 2.06
N TYR A 155 14.15 13.01 0.94
CA TYR A 155 13.28 12.82 -0.21
C TYR A 155 13.49 11.49 -0.95
N GLU A 156 14.74 11.01 -1.10
CA GLU A 156 15.05 9.83 -1.95
C GLU A 156 14.68 8.51 -1.26
N TRP A 157 14.72 8.46 0.08
CA TRP A 157 14.36 7.26 0.83
C TRP A 157 13.31 7.45 1.91
N ARG A 158 13.02 8.65 2.44
CA ARG A 158 11.91 8.97 3.39
C ARG A 158 11.79 8.17 4.71
N HIS A 159 12.57 7.11 4.88
CA HIS A 159 12.46 6.15 5.99
C HIS A 159 13.54 6.31 7.06
N ASP A 160 14.51 7.23 6.89
CA ASP A 160 15.54 7.43 7.92
C ASP A 160 14.95 8.21 9.09
N VAL A 161 14.99 7.60 10.27
CA VAL A 161 14.49 8.19 11.51
C VAL A 161 15.65 8.55 12.46
N ASP A 162 16.90 8.51 11.98
CA ASP A 162 18.03 9.00 12.77
C ASP A 162 17.93 10.53 12.98
N PRO A 163 17.92 11.03 14.23
CA PRO A 163 17.75 12.46 14.50
C PRO A 163 18.84 13.34 13.87
N THR A 164 20.07 12.82 13.75
CA THR A 164 21.18 13.55 13.12
C THR A 164 20.98 13.64 11.62
N ALA A 165 20.55 12.54 10.97
CA ALA A 165 20.22 12.54 9.55
C ALA A 165 19.04 13.46 9.24
N VAL A 166 18.00 13.43 10.07
CA VAL A 166 16.83 14.33 9.95
C VAL A 166 17.25 15.80 10.16
N GLY A 167 18.09 16.09 11.16
CA GLY A 167 18.65 17.43 11.37
C GLY A 167 19.43 17.94 10.15
N ARG A 168 20.36 17.14 9.64
CA ARG A 168 21.11 17.48 8.41
C ARG A 168 20.21 17.75 7.20
N ALA A 169 19.11 17.00 7.08
CA ALA A 169 18.12 17.21 6.01
C ALA A 169 17.34 18.52 6.20
N LEU A 170 17.00 18.88 7.44
CA LEU A 170 16.35 20.15 7.78
C LEU A 170 17.26 21.35 7.57
N ASP A 171 18.58 21.20 7.75
CA ASP A 171 19.57 22.27 7.55
C ASP A 171 19.83 22.60 6.07
N GLN A 172 19.42 21.73 5.14
CA GLN A 172 19.57 21.98 3.71
C GLN A 172 18.70 23.16 3.22
N ALA A 173 19.14 23.82 2.16
CA ALA A 173 18.36 24.87 1.50
C ALA A 173 17.04 24.33 0.93
N GLY A 174 15.96 25.08 1.13
CA GLY A 174 14.60 24.70 0.74
C GLY A 174 13.62 24.86 1.90
N ASP A 175 12.35 24.59 1.63
CA ASP A 175 11.23 24.97 2.51
C ASP A 175 10.67 23.75 3.26
N MET A 176 10.74 22.55 2.67
CA MET A 176 10.08 21.36 3.18
C MET A 176 10.94 20.09 3.09
N ILE A 177 10.69 19.15 4.01
CA ILE A 177 11.06 17.73 3.88
C ILE A 177 9.81 16.86 3.79
N LEU A 178 9.96 15.67 3.19
CA LEU A 178 8.94 14.63 3.13
C LEU A 178 9.39 13.41 3.94
N VAL A 179 8.55 12.91 4.83
CA VAL A 179 8.82 11.79 5.72
C VAL A 179 7.64 10.81 5.75
N ASP A 180 7.90 9.54 6.05
CA ASP A 180 6.81 8.57 6.29
C ASP A 180 6.24 8.69 7.72
N ASP A 181 7.07 9.11 8.68
CA ASP A 181 6.71 9.29 10.09
C ASP A 181 7.16 10.68 10.59
N PRO A 182 6.24 11.52 11.10
CA PRO A 182 6.58 12.89 11.50
C PRO A 182 7.31 13.00 12.84
N ARG A 183 7.29 11.97 13.70
CA ARG A 183 7.66 12.12 15.11
C ARG A 183 9.11 12.54 15.30
N VAL A 184 10.03 12.00 14.51
CA VAL A 184 11.45 12.38 14.61
C VAL A 184 11.69 13.79 14.10
N ALA A 185 11.05 14.18 12.98
CA ALA A 185 11.14 15.55 12.49
C ALA A 185 10.57 16.55 13.50
N ALA A 186 9.43 16.24 14.11
CA ALA A 186 8.84 17.05 15.17
C ALA A 186 9.78 17.15 16.39
N MET A 187 10.39 16.04 16.81
CA MET A 187 11.38 16.02 17.90
C MET A 187 12.58 16.93 17.61
N VAL A 188 13.19 16.80 16.43
CA VAL A 188 14.36 17.58 16.02
C VAL A 188 14.03 19.08 15.94
N LEU A 189 12.82 19.43 15.50
CA LEU A 189 12.33 20.80 15.44
C LEU A 189 11.86 21.35 16.82
N GLY A 190 11.92 20.55 17.89
CA GLY A 190 11.44 20.96 19.21
C GLY A 190 9.92 21.16 19.29
N ARG A 191 9.16 20.54 18.38
CA ARG A 191 7.69 20.60 18.36
C ARG A 191 7.10 19.64 19.39
N LYS A 192 5.85 19.90 19.80
CA LYS A 192 5.09 18.93 20.59
C LYS A 192 4.89 17.66 19.76
N LEU A 193 5.26 16.51 20.33
CA LEU A 193 5.19 15.21 19.63
C LEU A 193 3.77 14.70 19.45
N TYR A 194 2.83 15.12 20.29
CA TYR A 194 1.43 14.75 20.18
C TYR A 194 0.52 15.85 20.75
N SER A 195 -0.44 16.31 19.96
CA SER A 195 -1.44 17.30 20.33
C SER A 195 -2.76 17.02 19.61
N PRO A 196 -3.52 16.00 20.05
CA PRO A 196 -4.70 15.55 19.32
C PRO A 196 -5.77 16.63 19.26
N MET A 197 -6.28 16.86 18.06
CA MET A 197 -7.43 17.74 17.85
C MET A 197 -8.58 16.92 17.24
N PRO A 198 -9.76 16.85 17.88
CA PRO A 198 -10.94 16.21 17.29
C PRO A 198 -11.30 16.86 15.96
N PHE A 199 -11.47 16.08 14.88
CA PHE A 199 -11.85 16.61 13.56
C PHE A 199 -13.33 16.36 13.26
N SER A 200 -13.93 17.26 12.50
CA SER A 200 -15.32 17.11 12.08
C SER A 200 -15.47 15.94 11.09
N LYS A 201 -16.50 15.14 11.29
CA LYS A 201 -16.98 14.17 10.27
C LYS A 201 -18.09 14.75 9.39
N VAL A 202 -18.45 16.01 9.63
CA VAL A 202 -19.42 16.77 8.85
C VAL A 202 -18.63 17.70 7.93
N PHE A 203 -18.68 17.39 6.64
CA PHE A 203 -17.95 18.11 5.59
C PHE A 203 -18.88 19.11 4.90
N ARG A 204 -18.33 20.27 4.54
CA ARG A 204 -19.03 21.37 3.88
C ARG A 204 -19.37 21.00 2.45
N LEU A 205 -18.48 20.26 1.78
CA LEU A 205 -18.71 19.70 0.47
C LEU A 205 -18.95 18.20 0.58
N THR A 206 -20.17 17.78 0.23
CA THR A 206 -20.39 16.38 -0.14
C THR A 206 -20.06 16.23 -1.61
N ALA A 207 -19.24 15.22 -1.95
CA ALA A 207 -19.06 14.86 -3.34
C ALA A 207 -20.43 14.46 -3.89
N ARG A 208 -20.98 15.31 -4.76
CA ARG A 208 -22.11 14.88 -5.59
C ARG A 208 -21.49 14.11 -6.75
N PRO A 209 -21.86 12.83 -6.93
CA PRO A 209 -21.58 12.16 -8.19
C PRO A 209 -22.01 13.08 -9.32
N ALA A 210 -21.32 13.07 -10.46
CA ALA A 210 -21.94 13.61 -11.67
C ALA A 210 -23.34 12.99 -11.76
N SER A 211 -24.35 13.77 -12.16
CA SER A 211 -25.71 13.23 -12.30
C SER A 211 -25.63 11.87 -12.99
N GLN A 212 -26.51 10.91 -12.69
CA GLN A 212 -26.57 9.59 -13.34
C GLN A 212 -26.78 9.67 -14.88
N SER A 213 -26.55 10.82 -15.52
CA SER A 213 -26.30 11.00 -16.94
C SER A 213 -25.15 10.11 -17.38
N LYS A 214 -25.52 8.88 -17.70
CA LYS A 214 -24.79 7.93 -18.52
C LYS A 214 -23.35 7.72 -18.02
N LEU A 215 -23.22 6.97 -16.91
CA LEU A 215 -22.43 5.75 -17.06
C LEU A 215 -23.10 5.05 -18.24
N THR A 216 -22.66 5.35 -19.47
CA THR A 216 -22.99 4.50 -20.60
C THR A 216 -22.63 3.13 -20.08
N GLN A 217 -23.61 2.24 -19.99
CA GLN A 217 -23.34 0.81 -20.00
C GLN A 217 -22.47 0.63 -21.24
N SER A 218 -21.15 0.75 -21.09
CA SER A 218 -20.28 0.05 -21.99
C SER A 218 -20.68 -1.39 -21.75
N ASP A 219 -20.92 -2.14 -22.81
CA ASP A 219 -21.16 -3.58 -22.74
C ASP A 219 -19.91 -4.36 -22.22
N GLY A 220 -19.03 -3.68 -21.49
CA GLY A 220 -17.74 -4.16 -20.99
C GLY A 220 -17.84 -4.68 -19.56
N PHE A 221 -16.83 -5.48 -19.21
CA PHE A 221 -16.71 -6.12 -17.92
C PHE A 221 -16.55 -5.14 -16.74
N VAL A 222 -17.44 -5.25 -15.74
CA VAL A 222 -17.37 -4.50 -14.46
C VAL A 222 -16.98 -5.44 -13.31
N PRO A 223 -15.78 -5.31 -12.71
CA PRO A 223 -15.30 -6.18 -11.64
C PRO A 223 -16.23 -6.30 -10.43
N MET A 224 -16.81 -5.19 -9.97
CA MET A 224 -17.67 -5.20 -8.78
C MET A 224 -18.98 -5.95 -8.97
N THR A 225 -19.56 -5.91 -10.18
CA THR A 225 -20.75 -6.71 -10.51
C THR A 225 -20.46 -8.19 -10.35
N LEU A 226 -19.33 -8.67 -10.89
CA LEU A 226 -18.88 -10.06 -10.73
C LEU A 226 -18.66 -10.41 -9.25
N VAL A 227 -18.04 -9.52 -8.47
CA VAL A 227 -17.79 -9.78 -7.04
C VAL A 227 -19.11 -9.93 -6.28
N ARG A 228 -20.12 -9.12 -6.58
CA ARG A 228 -21.46 -9.26 -5.99
C ARG A 228 -22.12 -10.58 -6.40
N GLU A 229 -22.09 -10.92 -7.69
CA GLU A 229 -22.60 -12.21 -8.21
C GLU A 229 -21.93 -13.41 -7.52
N LEU A 230 -20.63 -13.33 -7.26
CA LEU A 230 -19.88 -14.37 -6.54
C LEU A 230 -20.34 -14.49 -5.08
N HIS A 231 -20.48 -13.37 -4.36
CA HIS A 231 -20.97 -13.40 -2.98
C HIS A 231 -22.38 -13.99 -2.89
N GLU A 232 -23.28 -13.62 -3.80
CA GLU A 232 -24.64 -14.16 -3.88
C GLU A 232 -24.64 -15.66 -4.22
N SER A 233 -23.92 -16.05 -5.27
CA SER A 233 -23.90 -17.43 -5.76
C SER A 233 -23.21 -18.40 -4.80
N PHE A 234 -22.31 -17.92 -3.95
CA PHE A 234 -21.50 -18.75 -3.06
C PHE A 234 -21.78 -18.49 -1.56
N ALA A 235 -22.84 -17.75 -1.22
CA ALA A 235 -23.21 -17.46 0.17
C ALA A 235 -23.29 -18.74 1.03
N GLU A 236 -23.90 -19.80 0.50
CA GLU A 236 -24.06 -21.10 1.17
C GLU A 236 -23.16 -22.21 0.57
N SER A 237 -22.14 -21.82 -0.19
CA SER A 237 -21.28 -22.77 -0.90
C SER A 237 -20.45 -23.63 0.06
N ARG A 238 -20.27 -24.90 -0.32
CA ARG A 238 -19.36 -25.81 0.39
C ARG A 238 -17.90 -25.47 0.06
N PRO A 239 -16.93 -25.80 0.93
CA PRO A 239 -15.52 -25.62 0.65
C PRO A 239 -15.07 -26.13 -0.72
N GLN A 240 -15.60 -27.27 -1.18
CA GLN A 240 -15.25 -27.85 -2.49
C GLN A 240 -15.62 -26.94 -3.66
N ASP A 241 -16.68 -26.14 -3.54
CA ASP A 241 -17.14 -25.25 -4.60
C ASP A 241 -16.14 -24.10 -4.79
N LEU A 242 -15.57 -23.58 -3.69
CA LEU A 242 -14.47 -22.60 -3.74
C LEU A 242 -13.19 -23.20 -4.33
N LEU A 243 -12.87 -24.45 -3.97
CA LEU A 243 -11.68 -25.13 -4.50
C LEU A 243 -11.74 -25.34 -6.02
N ARG A 244 -12.95 -25.53 -6.59
CA ARG A 244 -13.15 -25.59 -8.05
C ARG A 244 -12.88 -24.26 -8.74
N LEU A 245 -13.14 -23.12 -8.09
CA LEU A 245 -12.84 -21.81 -8.67
C LEU A 245 -11.35 -21.55 -8.84
N ILE A 246 -10.51 -22.08 -7.94
CA ILE A 246 -9.06 -21.97 -8.01
C ILE A 246 -8.38 -23.17 -8.70
N GLU A 247 -9.17 -24.08 -9.26
CA GLU A 247 -8.65 -25.22 -10.00
C GLU A 247 -8.17 -24.79 -11.40
N PHE A 248 -7.03 -25.32 -11.81
CA PHE A 248 -6.47 -25.08 -13.13
C PHE A 248 -7.23 -25.90 -14.18
N SER A 249 -7.54 -25.29 -15.33
CA SER A 249 -8.07 -26.06 -16.45
C SER A 249 -6.99 -27.00 -17.02
N PRO A 250 -7.29 -28.28 -17.31
CA PRO A 250 -6.32 -29.25 -17.84
C PRO A 250 -5.63 -28.83 -19.15
N ARG A 251 -6.15 -27.81 -19.86
CA ARG A 251 -5.56 -27.29 -21.11
C ARG A 251 -4.35 -26.37 -20.91
N ALA A 252 -4.06 -25.96 -19.67
CA ALA A 252 -2.86 -25.20 -19.34
C ALA A 252 -1.64 -26.13 -19.34
N ARG A 253 -0.98 -26.30 -20.49
CA ARG A 253 0.22 -27.13 -20.62
C ARG A 253 1.36 -26.54 -19.78
N GLU A 254 1.99 -27.37 -18.96
CA GLU A 254 3.29 -27.10 -18.36
C GLU A 254 4.29 -26.76 -19.47
N GLY A 255 4.84 -25.56 -19.44
CA GLY A 255 5.89 -25.13 -20.38
C GLY A 255 5.66 -23.79 -21.07
N HIS A 256 4.48 -23.18 -20.98
CA HIS A 256 4.25 -21.77 -21.34
C HIS A 256 3.67 -21.02 -20.13
N GLN A 257 4.25 -19.88 -19.77
CA GLN A 257 4.05 -19.18 -18.49
C GLN A 257 2.68 -18.50 -18.31
N VAL A 258 1.68 -18.75 -19.16
CA VAL A 258 0.39 -18.06 -19.14
C VAL A 258 -0.73 -19.01 -19.53
N GLU A 259 -1.80 -19.03 -18.74
CA GLU A 259 -3.06 -19.69 -19.12
C GLU A 259 -3.65 -18.90 -20.32
N HIS A 260 -3.58 -19.46 -21.53
CA HIS A 260 -4.31 -18.91 -22.69
C HIS A 260 -5.81 -19.20 -22.54
N LEU A 261 -6.45 -18.46 -21.64
CA LEU A 261 -7.91 -18.44 -21.45
C LEU A 261 -8.51 -17.48 -22.49
N GLY A 262 -8.78 -17.99 -23.70
CA GLY A 262 -9.52 -17.27 -24.73
C GLY A 262 -8.80 -16.07 -25.34
N SER A 263 -9.30 -15.59 -26.48
CA SER A 263 -8.83 -14.36 -27.15
C SER A 263 -9.47 -13.09 -26.56
N ASN A 264 -10.32 -13.20 -25.54
CA ASN A 264 -11.09 -12.09 -24.97
C ASN A 264 -10.53 -11.65 -23.61
N SER A 265 -10.03 -10.42 -23.54
CA SER A 265 -9.44 -9.80 -22.33
C SER A 265 -10.39 -9.86 -21.12
N ASP A 266 -11.69 -9.66 -21.35
CA ASP A 266 -12.70 -9.60 -20.27
C ASP A 266 -12.93 -10.95 -19.61
N GLU A 267 -12.86 -12.05 -20.37
CA GLU A 267 -13.01 -13.40 -19.83
C GLU A 267 -11.83 -13.77 -18.92
N LEU A 268 -10.62 -13.40 -19.33
CA LEU A 268 -9.40 -13.60 -18.55
C LEU A 268 -9.42 -12.76 -17.25
N ALA A 269 -9.85 -11.49 -17.32
CA ALA A 269 -10.04 -10.65 -16.15
C ALA A 269 -11.08 -11.25 -15.18
N ARG A 270 -12.24 -11.70 -15.70
CA ARG A 270 -13.29 -12.39 -14.93
C ARG A 270 -12.75 -13.63 -14.23
N ARG A 271 -12.04 -14.52 -14.95
CA ARG A 271 -11.47 -15.74 -14.37
C ARG A 271 -10.43 -15.43 -13.30
N THR A 272 -9.60 -14.41 -13.52
CA THR A 272 -8.59 -13.98 -12.54
C THR A 272 -9.23 -13.46 -11.26
N ILE A 273 -10.28 -12.63 -11.36
CA ILE A 273 -11.02 -12.14 -10.18
C ILE A 273 -11.73 -13.28 -9.46
N GLN A 274 -12.35 -14.23 -10.16
CA GLN A 274 -12.97 -15.41 -9.55
C GLN A 274 -11.97 -16.21 -8.70
N ARG A 275 -10.76 -16.45 -9.23
CA ARG A 275 -9.68 -17.16 -8.53
C ARG A 275 -9.19 -16.37 -7.32
N ALA A 276 -8.97 -15.06 -7.48
CA ALA A 276 -8.53 -14.18 -6.40
C ALA A 276 -9.57 -14.10 -5.26
N TRP A 277 -10.85 -13.93 -5.61
CA TRP A 277 -11.96 -13.93 -4.68
C TRP A 277 -12.07 -15.26 -3.92
N ALA A 278 -11.98 -16.39 -4.62
CA ALA A 278 -12.04 -17.70 -3.99
C ALA A 278 -10.86 -17.95 -3.03
N ALA A 279 -9.63 -17.53 -3.41
CA ALA A 279 -8.47 -17.57 -2.52
C ALA A 279 -8.68 -16.73 -1.24
N GLN A 280 -9.27 -15.55 -1.38
CA GLN A 280 -9.63 -14.72 -0.23
C GLN A 280 -10.70 -15.38 0.65
N GLN A 281 -11.73 -16.00 0.07
CA GLN A 281 -12.76 -16.72 0.83
C GLN A 281 -12.19 -17.94 1.58
N ILE A 282 -11.22 -18.65 0.98
CA ILE A 282 -10.48 -19.73 1.65
C ILE A 282 -9.79 -19.21 2.92
N ALA A 283 -9.18 -18.03 2.85
CA ALA A 283 -8.56 -17.37 3.99
C ALA A 283 -9.59 -16.97 5.06
N ILE A 284 -10.68 -16.30 4.66
CA ILE A 284 -11.75 -15.83 5.56
C ILE A 284 -12.40 -17.01 6.29
N ARG A 285 -12.65 -18.12 5.59
CA ARG A 285 -13.23 -19.35 6.15
C ARG A 285 -12.21 -20.23 6.88
N GLY A 286 -10.93 -19.85 6.91
CA GLY A 286 -9.88 -20.58 7.61
C GLY A 286 -9.64 -22.00 7.08
N LEU A 287 -9.85 -22.25 5.78
CA LEU A 287 -9.76 -23.60 5.23
C LEU A 287 -8.29 -24.05 5.09
N ARG A 288 -7.91 -25.05 5.89
CA ARG A 288 -6.52 -25.54 6.04
C ARG A 288 -6.25 -26.93 5.47
N SER A 289 -7.16 -27.49 4.69
CA SER A 289 -6.95 -28.83 4.11
C SER A 289 -5.76 -28.84 3.16
N ASP A 290 -5.06 -29.97 3.06
CA ASP A 290 -3.94 -30.14 2.12
C ASP A 290 -4.35 -29.79 0.68
N SER A 291 -5.59 -30.12 0.31
CA SER A 291 -6.19 -29.80 -0.98
C SER A 291 -6.35 -28.30 -1.22
N ALA A 292 -6.66 -27.52 -0.18
CA ALA A 292 -6.73 -26.06 -0.27
C ALA A 292 -5.33 -25.45 -0.38
N ILE A 293 -4.41 -25.85 0.51
CA ILE A 293 -3.03 -25.37 0.54
C ILE A 293 -2.33 -25.66 -0.80
N ALA A 294 -2.45 -26.88 -1.35
CA ALA A 294 -1.84 -27.25 -2.62
C ALA A 294 -2.34 -26.41 -3.80
N ARG A 295 -3.64 -26.08 -3.86
CA ARG A 295 -4.20 -25.24 -4.92
C ARG A 295 -3.76 -23.78 -4.78
N LEU A 296 -3.70 -23.25 -3.56
CA LEU A 296 -3.15 -21.91 -3.30
C LEU A 296 -1.67 -21.83 -3.69
N GLU A 297 -0.86 -22.82 -3.32
CA GLU A 297 0.54 -22.89 -3.75
C GLU A 297 0.68 -22.92 -5.27
N ARG A 298 -0.22 -23.64 -5.95
CA ARG A 298 -0.24 -23.69 -7.42
C ARG A 298 -0.51 -22.31 -8.02
N LEU A 299 -1.44 -21.52 -7.48
CA LEU A 299 -1.68 -20.13 -7.88
C LEU A 299 -0.47 -19.22 -7.64
N VAL A 300 0.26 -19.41 -6.53
CA VAL A 300 1.49 -18.65 -6.25
C VAL A 300 2.62 -19.01 -7.22
N ARG A 301 2.70 -20.28 -7.64
CA ARG A 301 3.69 -20.74 -8.63
C ARG A 301 3.34 -20.25 -10.03
N PHE A 302 2.07 -20.33 -10.39
CA PHE A 302 1.55 -20.04 -11.73
C PHE A 302 0.39 -19.04 -11.62
N PRO A 303 0.67 -17.77 -11.32
CA PRO A 303 -0.37 -16.73 -11.32
C PRO A 303 -0.99 -16.55 -12.71
N SER A 304 -2.22 -16.05 -12.77
CA SER A 304 -2.81 -15.60 -14.02
C SER A 304 -2.05 -14.40 -14.58
N TRP A 305 -1.83 -14.39 -15.88
CA TRP A 305 -1.22 -13.27 -16.60
C TRP A 305 -2.29 -12.52 -17.40
N HIS A 306 -2.11 -11.22 -17.58
CA HIS A 306 -3.01 -10.38 -18.35
C HIS A 306 -2.22 -9.21 -18.97
N THR A 307 -2.70 -8.62 -20.07
CA THR A 307 -2.05 -7.46 -20.72
C THR A 307 -2.24 -6.17 -19.92
N ASN A 308 -3.44 -5.94 -19.38
CA ASN A 308 -3.70 -4.95 -18.35
C ASN A 308 -3.02 -5.36 -17.01
N PRO A 309 -2.05 -4.58 -16.50
CA PRO A 309 -1.35 -4.86 -15.24
C PRO A 309 -2.27 -4.98 -14.02
N CYS A 310 -3.47 -4.39 -14.07
CA CYS A 310 -4.44 -4.45 -12.99
C CYS A 310 -4.83 -5.90 -12.62
N TYR A 311 -4.81 -6.82 -13.59
CA TYR A 311 -5.21 -8.21 -13.35
C TYR A 311 -4.02 -9.17 -13.24
N THR A 312 -2.86 -8.82 -13.77
CA THR A 312 -1.67 -9.69 -13.74
C THR A 312 -1.28 -10.07 -12.32
N ALA A 313 -1.18 -11.38 -12.07
CA ALA A 313 -0.87 -12.00 -10.79
C ALA A 313 -1.77 -11.62 -9.60
N LEU A 314 -2.96 -11.07 -9.85
CA LEU A 314 -3.93 -10.73 -8.82
C LEU A 314 -4.34 -11.95 -7.97
N ASP A 315 -4.60 -13.07 -8.63
CA ASP A 315 -4.98 -14.34 -8.01
C ASP A 315 -3.83 -15.01 -7.24
N GLY A 316 -2.61 -14.98 -7.78
CA GLY A 316 -1.42 -15.46 -7.09
C GLY A 316 -1.11 -14.62 -5.85
N ALA A 317 -1.28 -13.31 -5.92
CA ALA A 317 -1.13 -12.41 -4.77
C ALA A 317 -2.19 -12.68 -3.68
N ALA A 318 -3.46 -12.83 -4.07
CA ALA A 318 -4.52 -13.23 -3.15
C ALA A 318 -4.25 -14.61 -2.52
N ALA A 319 -3.74 -15.57 -3.30
CA ALA A 319 -3.36 -16.89 -2.80
C ALA A 319 -2.19 -16.86 -1.83
N ALA A 320 -1.17 -16.02 -2.09
CA ALA A 320 -0.06 -15.82 -1.16
C ALA A 320 -0.58 -15.29 0.20
N ARG A 321 -1.41 -14.24 0.18
CA ARG A 321 -2.05 -13.72 1.40
C ARG A 321 -2.87 -14.79 2.11
N ALA A 322 -3.63 -15.60 1.37
CA ALA A 322 -4.42 -16.68 1.93
C ALA A 322 -3.57 -17.72 2.67
N LEU A 323 -2.45 -18.16 2.08
CA LEU A 323 -1.50 -19.07 2.72
C LEU A 323 -0.97 -18.52 4.06
N GLY A 324 -0.66 -17.22 4.10
CA GLY A 324 -0.28 -16.51 5.32
C GLY A 324 -1.37 -16.58 6.38
N LYS A 325 -2.60 -16.17 6.03
CA LYS A 325 -3.75 -16.13 6.95
C LYS A 325 -4.14 -17.49 7.50
N VAL A 326 -4.03 -18.55 6.71
CA VAL A 326 -4.29 -19.92 7.18
C VAL A 326 -3.09 -20.55 7.91
N GLN A 327 -1.98 -19.81 8.07
CA GLN A 327 -0.74 -20.25 8.74
C GLN A 327 -0.12 -21.51 8.11
N ALA A 328 -0.11 -21.61 6.78
CA ALA A 328 0.43 -22.77 6.06
C ALA A 328 1.98 -22.80 6.09
N THR A 329 2.55 -23.31 7.18
CA THR A 329 4.02 -23.38 7.38
C THR A 329 4.76 -24.20 6.34
N SER A 330 4.13 -25.24 5.79
CA SER A 330 4.65 -26.05 4.67
C SER A 330 4.87 -25.22 3.39
N SER A 331 4.14 -24.13 3.22
CA SER A 331 4.20 -23.28 2.03
C SER A 331 5.30 -22.23 2.06
N ALA A 332 6.10 -22.15 3.13
CA ALA A 332 7.19 -21.19 3.25
C ALA A 332 8.15 -21.24 2.04
N ARG A 333 8.51 -22.45 1.58
CA ARG A 333 9.37 -22.61 0.38
C ARG A 333 8.72 -22.02 -0.89
N CYS A 334 7.43 -22.24 -1.08
CA CYS A 334 6.68 -21.72 -2.23
C CYS A 334 6.67 -20.18 -2.24
N LEU A 335 6.40 -19.57 -1.09
CA LEU A 335 6.40 -18.10 -0.92
C LEU A 335 7.79 -17.50 -1.11
N ILE A 336 8.83 -18.13 -0.58
CA ILE A 336 10.23 -17.70 -0.77
C ILE A 336 10.60 -17.68 -2.25
N GLN A 337 10.24 -18.74 -2.99
CA GLN A 337 10.48 -18.80 -4.44
C GLN A 337 9.72 -17.72 -5.21
N ALA A 338 8.54 -17.30 -4.74
CA ALA A 338 7.82 -16.17 -5.31
C ALA A 338 8.57 -14.85 -5.10
N CYS A 339 9.08 -14.59 -3.90
CA CYS A 339 9.90 -13.41 -3.62
C CYS A 339 11.21 -13.39 -4.42
N GLN A 340 11.90 -14.53 -4.53
CA GLN A 340 13.17 -14.63 -5.25
C GLN A 340 13.03 -14.35 -6.75
N ARG A 341 11.90 -14.73 -7.36
CA ARG A 341 11.61 -14.42 -8.78
C ARG A 341 11.59 -12.92 -9.06
N GLN A 342 11.18 -12.09 -8.10
CA GLN A 342 11.25 -10.63 -8.24
C GLN A 342 12.69 -10.11 -8.14
N LEU A 343 13.49 -10.65 -7.22
CA LEU A 343 14.89 -10.25 -7.05
C LEU A 343 15.80 -10.72 -8.20
N ALA A 344 15.41 -11.78 -8.92
CA ALA A 344 16.17 -12.34 -10.02
C ALA A 344 15.87 -11.70 -11.39
N ALA A 345 14.90 -10.78 -11.49
CA ALA A 345 14.46 -10.24 -12.76
C ALA A 345 15.51 -9.30 -13.39
N GLY A 346 16.36 -9.85 -14.25
CA GLY A 346 17.42 -9.15 -14.99
C GLY A 346 17.32 -9.23 -16.52
N SER A 347 16.18 -9.63 -17.10
CA SER A 347 16.00 -9.68 -18.56
C SER A 347 14.75 -8.91 -19.00
N PRO A 348 14.87 -7.99 -19.98
CA PRO A 348 13.74 -7.24 -20.49
C PRO A 348 12.85 -8.15 -21.34
N ALA A 349 11.53 -8.08 -21.14
CA ALA A 349 10.60 -8.65 -22.11
C ALA A 349 10.73 -7.89 -23.44
N GLU A 350 10.56 -8.58 -24.56
CA GLU A 350 10.74 -8.03 -25.92
C GLU A 350 9.78 -6.87 -26.26
N ASN A 351 8.66 -6.74 -25.53
CA ASN A 351 7.65 -5.71 -25.71
C ASN A 351 7.43 -4.88 -24.41
N PRO A 352 7.44 -3.53 -24.48
CA PRO A 352 7.26 -2.65 -23.32
C PRO A 352 5.97 -2.88 -22.50
N VAL A 353 4.85 -3.18 -23.16
CA VAL A 353 3.56 -3.40 -22.47
C VAL A 353 3.61 -4.69 -21.66
N THR A 354 4.13 -5.75 -22.26
CA THR A 354 4.36 -7.06 -21.61
C THR A 354 5.35 -6.91 -20.45
N ALA A 355 6.44 -6.16 -20.66
CA ALA A 355 7.43 -5.90 -19.61
C ALA A 355 6.83 -5.20 -18.39
N MET A 356 5.95 -4.21 -18.61
CA MET A 356 5.29 -3.45 -17.54
C MET A 356 4.30 -4.33 -16.78
N ALA A 357 3.44 -5.08 -17.48
CA ALA A 357 2.48 -5.99 -16.84
C ALA A 357 3.19 -7.07 -16.02
N ASP A 358 4.27 -7.64 -16.56
CA ASP A 358 5.08 -8.64 -15.86
C ASP A 358 5.78 -8.05 -14.62
N ALA A 359 6.35 -6.85 -14.74
CA ALA A 359 6.98 -6.16 -13.62
C ALA A 359 5.98 -5.86 -12.50
N ALA A 360 4.80 -5.36 -12.84
CA ALA A 360 3.72 -5.10 -11.91
C ALA A 360 3.25 -6.38 -11.20
N GLY A 361 3.01 -7.45 -11.97
CA GLY A 361 2.59 -8.74 -11.44
C GLY A 361 3.61 -9.36 -10.49
N ARG A 362 4.91 -9.36 -10.86
CA ARG A 362 5.97 -9.86 -9.98
C ARG A 362 6.11 -9.03 -8.71
N HIS A 363 6.02 -7.70 -8.80
CA HIS A 363 6.06 -6.82 -7.64
C HIS A 363 4.89 -7.08 -6.67
N ARG A 364 3.66 -7.13 -7.21
CA ARG A 364 2.43 -7.43 -6.45
C ARG A 364 2.52 -8.77 -5.72
N LEU A 365 2.98 -9.82 -6.41
CA LEU A 365 3.13 -11.15 -5.83
C LEU A 365 4.22 -11.18 -4.75
N ALA A 366 5.37 -10.53 -4.98
CA ALA A 366 6.46 -10.50 -4.01
C ALA A 366 6.07 -9.80 -2.71
N LEU A 367 5.37 -8.66 -2.77
CA LEU A 367 4.86 -7.98 -1.58
C LEU A 367 3.90 -8.88 -0.79
N SER A 368 2.95 -9.51 -1.48
CA SER A 368 1.97 -10.41 -0.85
C SER A 368 2.63 -11.65 -0.24
N ALA A 369 3.67 -12.18 -0.88
CA ALA A 369 4.44 -13.32 -0.37
C ALA A 369 5.29 -12.95 0.84
N MET A 370 5.91 -11.76 0.87
CA MET A 370 6.61 -11.26 2.06
C MET A 370 5.67 -11.08 3.25
N GLN A 371 4.49 -10.49 3.01
CA GLN A 371 3.45 -10.35 4.03
C GLN A 371 3.00 -11.72 4.55
N ALA A 372 2.81 -12.71 3.67
CA ALA A 372 2.45 -14.06 4.06
C ALA A 372 3.53 -14.77 4.90
N LEU A 373 4.81 -14.57 4.55
CA LEU A 373 5.95 -15.07 5.33
C LEU A 373 6.02 -14.45 6.72
N SER A 374 5.48 -13.24 6.91
CA SER A 374 5.31 -12.65 8.23
C SER A 374 4.30 -13.40 9.10
N ASP A 375 3.21 -13.87 8.50
CA ASP A 375 2.11 -14.54 9.22
C ASP A 375 2.48 -16.02 9.52
N ILE A 376 3.36 -16.60 8.70
CA ILE A 376 3.88 -17.96 8.87
C ILE A 376 5.14 -17.96 9.76
N LYS A 377 4.95 -18.28 11.03
CA LYS A 377 6.05 -18.32 12.02
C LYS A 377 6.85 -19.62 11.93
N CYS A 378 7.87 -19.66 11.07
CA CYS A 378 8.78 -20.81 10.95
C CYS A 378 10.24 -20.40 10.72
N ALA A 379 11.16 -21.31 11.05
CA ALA A 379 12.61 -21.05 10.92
C ALA A 379 13.03 -20.74 9.47
N GLN A 380 12.36 -21.35 8.48
CA GLN A 380 12.65 -21.10 7.08
C GLN A 380 12.27 -19.67 6.66
N ALA A 381 11.08 -19.20 7.06
CA ALA A 381 10.64 -17.82 6.84
C ALA A 381 11.57 -16.82 7.53
N LYS A 382 11.88 -17.03 8.82
CA LYS A 382 12.82 -16.16 9.57
C LYS A 382 14.18 -16.05 8.88
N ARG A 383 14.78 -17.17 8.45
CA ARG A 383 16.09 -17.18 7.76
C ARG A 383 16.05 -16.40 6.45
N PHE A 384 15.00 -16.59 5.65
CA PHE A 384 14.85 -15.86 4.39
C PHE A 384 14.67 -14.36 4.62
N LEU A 385 13.80 -13.96 5.55
CA LEU A 385 13.58 -12.55 5.88
C LEU A 385 14.85 -11.88 6.37
N LYS A 386 15.63 -12.56 7.22
CA LYS A 386 16.95 -12.09 7.65
C LYS A 386 17.91 -11.90 6.46
N HIS A 387 17.95 -12.86 5.53
CA HIS A 387 18.76 -12.72 4.31
C HIS A 387 18.34 -11.51 3.46
N CYS A 388 17.04 -11.25 3.31
CA CYS A 388 16.56 -10.05 2.61
C CYS A 388 16.97 -8.76 3.31
N VAL A 389 16.88 -8.70 4.64
CA VAL A 389 17.28 -7.53 5.43
C VAL A 389 18.78 -7.27 5.35
N ASP A 390 19.59 -8.32 5.42
CA ASP A 390 21.06 -8.24 5.39
C ASP A 390 21.63 -8.02 3.97
N ALA A 391 20.80 -8.11 2.93
CA ALA A 391 21.21 -7.89 1.54
C ALA A 391 21.78 -6.48 1.33
N GLU A 392 22.87 -6.37 0.59
CA GLU A 392 23.51 -5.07 0.34
C GLU A 392 22.68 -4.23 -0.62
N PRO A 393 22.35 -2.96 -0.33
CA PRO A 393 21.62 -2.09 -1.26
C PRO A 393 22.41 -1.83 -2.56
N GLY A 394 21.70 -1.55 -3.65
CA GLY A 394 22.30 -1.08 -4.90
C GLY A 394 22.87 -2.17 -5.83
N LYS A 395 22.80 -3.46 -5.47
CA LYS A 395 23.07 -4.55 -6.41
C LYS A 395 21.81 -4.86 -7.24
N PRO A 396 21.94 -5.39 -8.47
CA PRO A 396 20.79 -5.71 -9.31
C PRO A 396 19.76 -6.65 -8.66
N SER A 397 20.22 -7.54 -7.77
CA SER A 397 19.36 -8.48 -7.04
C SER A 397 18.93 -7.99 -5.65
N SER A 398 19.24 -6.75 -5.30
CA SER A 398 18.90 -6.19 -4.00
C SER A 398 17.41 -5.86 -3.89
N PRO A 399 16.81 -6.04 -2.71
CA PRO A 399 15.47 -5.55 -2.45
C PRO A 399 15.34 -4.05 -2.75
N THR A 400 14.17 -3.65 -3.24
CA THR A 400 13.78 -2.23 -3.28
C THR A 400 13.53 -1.72 -1.86
N PRO A 401 13.47 -0.39 -1.61
CA PRO A 401 13.13 0.16 -0.30
C PRO A 401 11.84 -0.42 0.27
N THR A 402 10.79 -0.53 -0.56
CA THR A 402 9.53 -1.14 -0.17
C THR A 402 9.73 -2.58 0.30
N LEU A 403 10.53 -3.37 -0.41
CA LEU A 403 10.83 -4.75 0.00
C LEU A 403 11.70 -4.81 1.26
N TYR A 404 12.64 -3.88 1.47
CA TYR A 404 13.37 -3.78 2.74
C TYR A 404 12.45 -3.48 3.92
N LYS A 405 11.52 -2.52 3.76
CA LYS A 405 10.50 -2.19 4.76
C LYS A 405 9.65 -3.41 5.10
N GLU A 406 9.05 -4.04 4.09
CA GLU A 406 8.20 -5.24 4.29
C GLU A 406 8.98 -6.42 4.89
N ALA A 407 10.20 -6.70 4.42
CA ALA A 407 11.03 -7.76 4.99
C ALA A 407 11.40 -7.50 6.45
N THR A 408 11.70 -6.25 6.80
CA THR A 408 12.03 -5.85 8.18
C THR A 408 10.81 -6.00 9.09
N LEU A 409 9.63 -5.51 8.66
CA LEU A 409 8.39 -5.67 9.41
C LEU A 409 8.00 -7.14 9.59
N ALA A 410 8.15 -7.94 8.53
CA ALA A 410 7.91 -9.37 8.58
C ALA A 410 8.88 -10.10 9.53
N LEU A 411 10.17 -9.74 9.52
CA LEU A 411 11.17 -10.30 10.43
C LEU A 411 10.87 -9.95 11.89
N MET A 412 10.52 -8.69 12.16
CA MET A 412 10.18 -8.20 13.50
C MET A 412 8.92 -8.85 14.11
N ARG A 413 8.09 -9.51 13.29
CA ARG A 413 6.93 -10.30 13.72
C ARG A 413 7.27 -11.78 13.98
N GLN A 414 8.44 -12.23 13.55
CA GLN A 414 9.00 -13.51 13.98
C GLN A 414 9.49 -13.41 15.42
N LYS A 415 9.85 -14.53 16.03
CA LYS A 415 10.54 -14.53 17.33
C LYS A 415 11.94 -13.95 17.14
N VAL A 416 12.18 -12.75 17.65
CA VAL A 416 13.47 -12.04 17.62
C VAL A 416 13.95 -11.72 19.03
N THR A 417 15.26 -11.80 19.27
CA THR A 417 15.88 -11.41 20.55
C THR A 417 16.20 -9.91 20.56
N TRP A 418 16.43 -9.34 21.74
CA TRP A 418 16.84 -7.96 21.92
C TRP A 418 18.18 -7.66 21.22
N ASP A 419 19.09 -8.63 21.13
CA ASP A 419 20.33 -8.52 20.36
C ASP A 419 20.07 -8.39 18.86
N GLU A 420 19.18 -9.23 18.31
CA GLU A 420 18.76 -9.13 16.91
C GLU A 420 18.08 -7.78 16.63
N ILE A 421 17.24 -7.30 17.55
CA ILE A 421 16.60 -5.98 17.46
C ILE A 421 17.63 -4.84 17.53
N ALA A 422 18.61 -4.93 18.44
CA ALA A 422 19.69 -3.97 18.57
C ALA A 422 20.53 -3.89 17.29
N ALA A 423 20.76 -5.02 16.62
CA ALA A 423 21.44 -5.05 15.32
C ALA A 423 20.60 -4.38 14.21
N LEU A 424 19.29 -4.65 14.16
CA LEU A 424 18.38 -4.02 13.18
C LEU A 424 18.29 -2.50 13.36
N THR A 425 18.22 -2.03 14.60
CA THR A 425 18.15 -0.60 14.96
C THR A 425 19.48 0.15 14.78
N ARG A 426 20.59 -0.54 14.55
CA ARG A 426 21.88 0.05 14.13
C ARG A 426 22.23 -0.26 12.68
N HIS A 427 21.30 -0.84 11.93
CA HIS A 427 21.60 -1.32 10.58
C HIS A 427 22.03 -0.16 9.65
N ARG A 428 22.98 -0.43 8.74
CA ARG A 428 23.51 0.57 7.80
C ARG A 428 22.46 1.10 6.83
N ASN A 429 21.55 0.23 6.37
CA ASN A 429 20.41 0.63 5.54
C ASN A 429 19.39 1.37 6.41
N SER A 430 19.15 2.64 6.11
CA SER A 430 18.24 3.52 6.85
C SER A 430 16.80 3.03 6.84
N VAL A 431 16.36 2.35 5.77
CA VAL A 431 14.99 1.78 5.70
C VAL A 431 14.83 0.68 6.74
N VAL A 432 15.79 -0.25 6.82
CA VAL A 432 15.78 -1.33 7.83
C VAL A 432 15.83 -0.73 9.23
N ARG A 433 16.78 0.18 9.45
CA ARG A 433 16.99 0.83 10.75
C ARG A 433 15.74 1.55 11.22
N GLY A 434 15.19 2.44 10.39
CA GLY A 434 14.03 3.24 10.76
C GLY A 434 12.78 2.40 10.93
N THR A 435 12.57 1.41 10.06
CA THR A 435 11.47 0.46 10.20
C THR A 435 11.54 -0.30 11.52
N ALA A 436 12.71 -0.81 11.91
CA ALA A 436 12.89 -1.53 13.17
C ALA A 436 12.69 -0.63 14.40
N ILE A 437 13.18 0.61 14.36
CA ILE A 437 13.01 1.59 15.45
C ILE A 437 11.53 1.90 15.65
N LEU A 438 10.82 2.31 14.59
CA LEU A 438 9.40 2.66 14.68
C LEU A 438 8.56 1.45 15.10
N GLU A 439 8.85 0.26 14.59
CA GLU A 439 8.19 -0.98 15.00
C GLU A 439 8.36 -1.28 16.51
N CYS A 440 9.51 -0.92 17.11
CA CYS A 440 9.71 -1.06 18.55
C CYS A 440 8.94 0.00 19.35
N VAL A 441 8.86 1.23 18.83
CA VAL A 441 8.15 2.35 19.47
C VAL A 441 6.64 2.10 19.47
N ASP A 442 6.08 1.66 18.35
CA ASP A 442 4.63 1.50 18.17
C ASP A 442 4.08 0.24 18.85
N HIS A 443 4.95 -0.74 19.09
CA HIS A 443 4.60 -2.04 19.64
C HIS A 443 5.64 -2.44 20.68
N PRO A 444 5.66 -1.75 21.84
CA PRO A 444 6.62 -2.03 22.89
C PRO A 444 6.39 -3.43 23.47
N GLY A 445 7.49 -4.13 23.69
CA GLY A 445 7.57 -5.39 24.43
C GLY A 445 8.95 -5.47 25.07
N GLU A 446 9.14 -6.39 26.02
CA GLU A 446 10.38 -6.46 26.81
C GLU A 446 11.65 -6.49 25.93
N GLU A 447 11.73 -7.43 24.99
CA GLU A 447 12.85 -7.54 24.03
C GLU A 447 13.04 -6.29 23.17
N ARG A 448 11.94 -5.65 22.74
CA ARG A 448 11.96 -4.44 21.89
C ARG A 448 12.44 -3.23 22.67
N LEU A 449 11.96 -3.05 23.89
CA LEU A 449 12.39 -1.97 24.79
C LEU A 449 13.84 -2.15 25.20
N GLN A 450 14.28 -3.38 25.47
CA GLN A 450 15.68 -3.67 25.77
C GLN A 450 16.59 -3.39 24.56
N GLY A 451 16.17 -3.79 23.35
CA GLY A 451 16.86 -3.47 22.11
C GLY A 451 17.00 -1.96 21.89
N LEU A 452 15.91 -1.20 22.08
CA LEU A 452 15.94 0.27 21.98
C LEU A 452 16.86 0.92 23.03
N ARG A 453 16.77 0.53 24.31
CA ARG A 453 17.66 1.06 25.36
C ARG A 453 19.14 0.90 25.01
N ASN A 454 19.50 -0.23 24.40
CA ASN A 454 20.88 -0.56 24.05
C ASN A 454 21.38 0.06 22.75
N ALA A 455 20.50 0.44 21.82
CA ALA A 455 20.90 0.81 20.47
C ALA A 455 20.38 2.18 19.99
N ALA A 456 19.21 2.61 20.46
CA ALA A 456 18.56 3.85 20.07
C ALA A 456 17.73 4.42 21.26
N PRO A 457 18.36 4.73 22.41
CA PRO A 457 17.64 5.14 23.62
C PRO A 457 16.82 6.42 23.43
N TRP A 458 17.23 7.29 22.51
CA TRP A 458 16.49 8.49 22.11
C TRP A 458 15.08 8.16 21.59
N ALA A 459 14.88 7.00 20.95
CA ALA A 459 13.60 6.62 20.36
C ALA A 459 12.52 6.34 21.41
N LEU A 460 12.92 6.06 22.66
CA LEU A 460 11.98 5.92 23.77
C LEU A 460 11.18 7.20 24.03
N ALA A 461 11.72 8.37 23.66
CA ALA A 461 11.01 9.64 23.75
C ALA A 461 9.87 9.78 22.73
N LEU A 462 9.87 8.98 21.65
CA LEU A 462 8.80 8.98 20.65
C LEU A 462 7.56 8.18 21.08
N MET A 463 7.69 7.36 22.13
CA MET A 463 6.58 6.57 22.63
C MET A 463 5.50 7.49 23.17
N GLN A 464 4.25 7.25 22.75
CA GLN A 464 3.11 7.94 23.34
C GLN A 464 3.03 7.58 24.83
N LYS A 465 3.02 8.58 25.71
CA LYS A 465 2.61 8.37 27.10
C LYS A 465 1.11 8.09 27.06
N LYS A 466 0.70 6.88 27.43
CA LYS A 466 -0.70 6.50 27.57
C LYS A 466 -1.40 7.38 28.60
#